data_AF-A0A0G1AX42-F1
#
_entry.id   AF-A0A0G1AX42-F1
#
_cell.length_a   1.000
_cell.length_b   1.000
_cell.length_c   1.000
_cell.angle_alpha   90.00
_cell.angle_beta   90.00
_cell.angle_gamma   90.00
#
_symmetry.space_group_name_H-M   'P 1'
#
loop_
_entity.id
_entity.type
_entity.pdbx_description
1 polymer ?
#
loop_
_entity_poly.entity_id
_entity_poly.type
_entity_poly.pdbx_seq_one_letter_code
_entity_poly.pdbx_strand_id
1 'polypeptide(L)' 'MPIIDKYNQRVDKVNSLLCVGLDADWEKLPAKFKALANPQFEFNKWIIEETVEFAAAYKPNAARN' A
#
# COMPACT_ATOMS: atom_id res chain seq x y z
N MET A 1 -12.97 0.53 -19.16
CA MET A 1 -12.83 1.79 -18.40
C MET A 1 -11.35 2.18 -18.41
N PRO A 2 -11.01 3.36 -18.94
CA PRO A 2 -9.68 3.97 -18.81
C PRO A 2 -9.16 3.97 -17.37
N ILE A 3 -7.84 3.83 -17.18
CA ILE A 3 -7.24 3.79 -15.84
C ILE A 3 -7.50 5.09 -15.05
N ILE A 4 -7.54 6.21 -15.76
CA ILE A 4 -7.82 7.52 -15.17
C ILE A 4 -9.24 7.61 -14.62
N ASP A 5 -10.22 6.99 -15.29
CA ASP A 5 -11.60 6.97 -14.82
C ASP A 5 -11.73 6.10 -13.56
N LYS A 6 -11.02 4.96 -13.51
CA LYS A 6 -10.94 4.13 -12.30
C LYS A 6 -10.38 4.91 -11.12
N TYR A 7 -9.32 5.68 -11.36
CA TYR A 7 -8.70 6.52 -10.34
C TYR A 7 -9.67 7.61 -9.86
N ASN A 8 -10.30 8.35 -10.77
CA ASN A 8 -11.25 9.40 -10.42
C ASN A 8 -12.44 8.85 -9.60
N GLN A 9 -13.02 7.72 -10.02
CA GLN A 9 -14.09 7.05 -9.24
C GLN A 9 -13.64 6.69 -7.83
N ARG A 10 -12.38 6.28 -7.66
CA ARG A 10 -11.84 5.95 -6.36
C ARG A 10 -11.60 7.19 -5.50
N VAL A 11 -10.99 8.23 -6.06
CA VAL A 11 -10.78 9.54 -5.42
C VAL A 11 -12.10 10.07 -4.87
N ASP A 12 -13.16 10.06 -5.67
CA ASP A 12 -14.48 10.53 -5.26
C ASP A 12 -15.07 9.65 -4.15
N LYS A 13 -14.92 8.31 -4.26
CA LYS A 13 -15.43 7.36 -3.26
C LYS A 13 -14.77 7.50 -1.89
N VAL A 14 -13.47 7.80 -1.83
CA VAL A 14 -12.73 7.98 -0.56
C VAL A 14 -12.58 9.45 -0.15
N ASN A 15 -13.03 10.38 -1.00
CA ASN A 15 -12.83 11.82 -0.85
C ASN A 15 -11.37 12.19 -0.49
N SER A 16 -10.43 11.63 -1.25
CA SER A 16 -9.00 11.71 -0.93
C SER A 16 -8.16 11.61 -2.20
N LEU A 17 -7.02 12.29 -2.19
CA LEU A 17 -5.96 12.18 -3.20
C LEU A 17 -4.73 11.43 -2.68
N LEU A 18 -4.82 10.83 -1.48
CA LEU A 18 -3.72 10.17 -0.83
C LEU A 18 -3.23 8.95 -1.66
N CYS A 19 -1.94 8.96 -1.98
CA CYS A 19 -1.24 7.80 -2.52
C CYS A 19 -0.31 7.22 -1.46
N VAL A 20 -0.51 5.96 -1.07
CA VAL A 20 0.29 5.28 -0.06
C VAL A 20 1.45 4.54 -0.72
N GLY A 21 2.67 4.76 -0.25
CA GLY A 21 3.85 4.00 -0.69
C GLY A 21 3.90 2.62 -0.03
N LEU A 22 4.22 1.58 -0.80
CA LEU A 22 4.38 0.21 -0.30
C LEU A 22 5.86 -0.18 -0.36
N ASP A 23 6.65 0.49 0.46
CA ASP A 23 8.10 0.57 0.34
C ASP A 23 8.75 -0.03 1.61
N ALA A 24 8.36 -1.26 1.97
CA ALA A 24 8.77 -1.93 3.19
C ALA A 24 10.29 -2.17 3.28
N ASP A 25 10.94 -1.50 4.23
CA ASP A 25 12.35 -1.68 4.56
C ASP A 25 12.52 -2.81 5.58
N TRP A 26 13.40 -3.78 5.29
CA TRP A 26 13.68 -4.92 6.17
C TRP A 26 14.16 -4.48 7.56
N GLU A 27 15.01 -3.46 7.64
CA GLU A 27 15.59 -3.03 8.92
C GLU A 27 14.52 -2.43 9.84
N LYS A 28 13.57 -1.69 9.24
CA LYS A 28 12.48 -1.00 9.94
C LYS A 28 11.24 -1.88 10.19
N LEU A 29 11.24 -3.10 9.67
CA LEU A 29 10.09 -3.99 9.76
C LEU A 29 9.82 -4.41 11.23
N PRO A 30 8.57 -4.31 11.73
CA PRO A 30 8.23 -4.80 13.06
C PRO A 30 8.47 -6.30 13.20
N ALA A 31 8.91 -6.74 14.40
CA ALA A 31 9.27 -8.13 14.67
C ALA A 31 8.16 -9.15 14.33
N LYS A 32 6.90 -8.78 14.55
CA LYS A 32 5.74 -9.64 14.24
C LYS A 32 5.64 -10.03 12.76
N PHE A 33 6.13 -9.19 11.85
CA PHE A 33 6.13 -9.48 10.41
C PHE A 33 7.40 -10.23 10.00
N LYS A 34 8.55 -9.96 10.64
CA LYS A 34 9.83 -10.65 10.38
C LYS A 34 9.75 -12.18 10.55
N ALA A 35 8.84 -12.66 11.39
CA ALA A 35 8.63 -14.09 11.64
C ALA A 35 7.71 -14.80 10.61
N LEU A 36 7.13 -14.06 9.67
CA LEU A 36 6.20 -14.62 8.67
C LEU A 36 6.95 -15.11 7.42
N ALA A 37 6.28 -15.92 6.60
CA ALA A 37 6.88 -16.51 5.41
C ALA A 37 7.38 -15.46 4.39
N ASN A 38 6.65 -14.35 4.22
CA ASN A 38 7.03 -13.25 3.32
C ASN A 38 6.92 -11.91 4.06
N PRO A 39 7.90 -11.53 4.91
CA PRO A 39 7.74 -10.42 5.86
C PRO A 39 7.34 -9.08 5.26
N GLN A 40 8.02 -8.64 4.20
CA GLN A 40 7.72 -7.37 3.52
C GLN A 40 6.36 -7.40 2.83
N PHE A 41 5.98 -8.53 2.23
CA PHE A 41 4.66 -8.71 1.61
C PHE A 41 3.55 -8.65 2.65
N GLU A 42 3.68 -9.37 3.76
CA GLU A 42 2.68 -9.38 4.84
C GLU A 42 2.55 -8.01 5.50
N PHE A 43 3.66 -7.29 5.66
CA PHE A 43 3.62 -5.91 6.15
C PHE A 43 2.93 -4.97 5.16
N ASN A 44 3.28 -5.01 3.88
CA ASN A 44 2.63 -4.18 2.86
C ASN A 44 1.14 -4.51 2.72
N LYS A 45 0.75 -5.79 2.82
CA LYS A 45 -0.64 -6.23 2.84
C LYS A 45 -1.38 -5.63 4.02
N TRP A 46 -0.79 -5.70 5.22
CA TRP A 46 -1.35 -5.07 6.42
C TRP A 46 -1.49 -3.55 6.24
N ILE A 47 -0.50 -2.86 5.67
CA ILE A 47 -0.59 -1.43 5.36
C ILE A 47 -1.78 -1.14 4.43
N ILE A 48 -2.02 -1.96 3.41
CA ILE A 48 -3.20 -1.80 2.53
C ILE A 48 -4.48 -1.96 3.36
N GLU A 49 -4.60 -3.02 4.15
CA GLU A 49 -5.80 -3.31 4.96
C GLU A 49 -6.15 -2.16 5.92
N GLU A 50 -5.16 -1.55 6.57
CA GLU A 50 -5.37 -0.44 7.51
C GLU A 50 -5.60 0.92 6.82
N THR A 51 -5.24 1.07 5.54
CA THR A 51 -5.29 2.37 4.84
C THR A 51 -6.31 2.43 3.71
N VAL A 52 -6.95 1.31 3.37
CA VAL A 52 -7.88 1.22 2.23
C VAL A 52 -9.09 2.13 2.38
N GLU A 53 -9.46 2.57 3.57
CA GLU A 53 -10.57 3.53 3.70
C GLU A 53 -10.18 4.94 3.25
N PHE A 54 -8.88 5.27 3.26
CA PHE A 54 -8.37 6.62 3.02
C PHE A 54 -7.60 6.78 1.71
N ALA A 55 -7.07 5.67 1.16
CA ALA A 55 -6.16 5.70 0.02
C ALA A 55 -6.89 5.74 -1.33
N ALA A 56 -6.52 6.71 -2.16
CA ALA A 56 -6.92 6.79 -3.55
C ALA A 56 -6.11 5.82 -4.43
N ALA A 57 -4.83 5.64 -4.12
CA ALA A 57 -3.91 4.79 -4.85
C ALA A 57 -2.81 4.22 -3.94
N TYR A 58 -2.13 3.19 -4.45
CA TYR A 58 -0.93 2.61 -3.85
C TYR A 58 0.21 2.61 -4.87
N LYS A 59 1.41 2.99 -4.42
CA LYS A 59 2.61 3.02 -5.25
C LYS A 59 3.64 2.03 -4.70
N PRO A 60 3.66 0.77 -5.19
CA PRO A 60 4.72 -0.17 -4.83
C PRO A 60 6.07 0.30 -5.39
N ASN A 61 7.12 0.22 -4.58
CA ASN A 61 8.49 0.40 -5.04
C ASN A 61 9.09 -0.93 -5.50
N ALA A 62 9.55 -0.98 -6.75
CA ALA A 62 10.18 -2.15 -7.35
C ALA A 62 11.71 -2.20 -7.12
N ALA A 63 12.27 -1.22 -6.40
CA ALA A 63 13.68 -1.24 -6.03
C ALA A 63 14.00 -2.55 -5.29
N ARG A 64 15.08 -3.20 -5.72
CA ARG A 64 15.66 -4.33 -4.98
C ARG A 64 16.67 -3.74 -4.00
N ASN A 65 16.27 -3.66 -2.73
CA ASN A 65 17.20 -3.44 -1.63
C ASN A 65 17.95 -4.73 -1.33
#